data_AF-A0A165Z2Z0-F1
#
_entry.id   AF-A0A165Z2Z0-F1
#
_cell.length_a   1.000
_cell.length_b   1.000
_cell.length_c   1.000
_cell.angle_alpha   90.00
_cell.angle_beta   90.00
_cell.angle_gamma   90.00
#
_symmetry.space_group_name_H-M   'P 1'
#
loop_
_entity.id
_entity.type
_entity.pdbx_description
1 polymer ?
#
loop_
_entity_poly.entity_id
_entity_poly.type
_entity_poly.pdbx_seq_one_letter_code
_entity_poly.pdbx_strand_id
1 'polypeptide(L)'
;MSFLYHVTNKANLANISTAGLAPAAKRKASTAQAFGATQKNRIEMREHNRLARFKMLLKELAVAGYSPRTILFNERAATARVQIAFSNKDFAVVDDIPYVEQVGVYPPIPAKKGVVAADADLKEILARYVEKLRSASAPLDEDLVDERQAKAHRAKNSFYGKAVQEIDRLDLSFHHQHFLSELAYAYEELVADDEQEVTRHRVYLFPEKHLKSQYSTYAKHIVSGQYENLAILRVDSANVANPMFDAAQGNGATTKEIIQAIHINYVVGIPLASVQDGSVFNGQWNELSQFE
;
A
#
# COMPACT_ATOMS: atom_id res chain seq x y z
N MET A 1 -10.07 -29.28 -7.76
CA MET A 1 -10.20 -28.51 -6.50
C MET A 1 -9.30 -27.29 -6.61
N SER A 2 -9.79 -26.11 -6.23
CA SER A 2 -9.01 -24.87 -6.29
C SER A 2 -8.47 -24.55 -4.90
N PHE A 3 -7.14 -24.52 -4.77
CA PHE A 3 -6.49 -24.16 -3.50
C PHE A 3 -6.12 -22.67 -3.49
N LEU A 4 -6.22 -22.08 -2.30
CA LEU A 4 -5.74 -20.75 -1.98
C LEU A 4 -4.62 -20.86 -0.96
N TYR A 5 -3.62 -19.99 -1.06
CA TYR A 5 -2.37 -20.12 -0.34
C TYR A 5 -2.06 -18.93 0.56
N HIS A 6 -1.43 -19.18 1.70
CA HIS A 6 -0.90 -18.14 2.58
C HIS A 6 0.58 -18.40 2.84
N VAL A 7 1.37 -17.35 3.06
CA VAL A 7 2.77 -17.48 3.46
C VAL A 7 2.96 -16.85 4.83
N THR A 8 3.60 -17.58 5.73
CA THR A 8 3.84 -17.14 7.10
C THR A 8 5.21 -17.61 7.60
N ASN A 9 5.67 -17.07 8.72
CA ASN A 9 6.81 -17.61 9.44
C ASN A 9 6.41 -18.97 10.07
N LYS A 10 7.30 -19.96 10.00
CA LYS A 10 7.14 -21.29 10.62
C LYS A 10 6.81 -21.19 12.12
N ALA A 11 7.35 -20.20 12.83
CA ALA A 11 7.07 -19.99 14.25
C ALA A 11 5.58 -19.69 14.53
N ASN A 12 4.82 -19.25 13.53
CA ASN A 12 3.38 -18.99 13.69
C ASN A 12 2.52 -20.26 13.60
N LEU A 13 3.07 -21.39 13.12
CA LEU A 13 2.27 -22.60 12.89
C LEU A 13 1.62 -23.14 14.18
N ALA A 14 2.32 -23.12 15.32
CA ALA A 14 1.77 -23.54 16.61
C ALA A 14 0.55 -22.71 17.05
N ASN A 15 0.58 -21.40 16.76
CA ASN A 15 -0.55 -20.53 17.08
C ASN A 15 -1.71 -20.74 16.10
N ILE A 16 -1.42 -20.97 14.81
CA ILE A 16 -2.43 -21.18 13.79
C ILE A 16 -3.07 -22.57 13.95
N SER A 17 -2.32 -23.60 14.39
CA SER A 17 -2.86 -24.95 14.63
C SER A 17 -3.90 -24.96 15.75
N THR A 18 -3.73 -24.11 16.76
CA THR A 18 -4.63 -24.02 17.91
C THR A 18 -5.79 -23.04 17.71
N ALA A 19 -5.55 -21.89 17.08
CA ALA A 19 -6.54 -20.81 16.94
C ALA A 19 -7.15 -20.67 15.55
N GLY A 20 -6.64 -21.43 14.57
CA GLY A 20 -6.93 -21.22 13.15
C GLY A 20 -6.19 -20.02 12.56
N LEU A 21 -6.32 -19.84 11.24
CA LEU A 21 -5.82 -18.67 10.54
C LEU A 21 -6.87 -17.56 10.66
N ALA A 22 -6.63 -16.63 11.57
CA ALA A 22 -7.54 -15.53 11.89
C ALA A 22 -7.02 -14.16 11.43
N PRO A 23 -7.91 -13.20 11.14
CA PRO A 23 -7.54 -11.79 11.03
C PRO A 23 -6.81 -11.30 12.27
N ALA A 24 -5.88 -10.37 12.12
CA ALA A 24 -5.10 -9.84 13.25
C ALA A 24 -6.00 -9.25 14.36
N ALA A 25 -7.12 -8.61 14.01
CA ALA A 25 -8.09 -8.08 14.96
C ALA A 25 -8.77 -9.16 15.84
N LYS A 26 -8.86 -10.40 15.35
CA LYS A 26 -9.49 -11.53 16.05
C LYS A 26 -8.49 -12.42 16.81
N ARG A 27 -7.18 -12.11 16.76
CA ARG A 27 -6.14 -12.90 17.45
C ARG A 27 -6.04 -12.49 18.93
N LYS A 28 -5.76 -13.47 19.82
CA LYS A 28 -5.51 -13.18 21.24
C LYS A 28 -4.21 -12.38 21.42
N ALA A 29 -4.22 -11.37 22.31
CA ALA A 29 -3.13 -10.41 22.50
C ALA A 29 -1.74 -11.01 22.81
N SER A 30 -1.65 -12.26 23.26
CA SER A 30 -0.38 -12.96 23.47
C SER A 30 0.34 -13.39 22.19
N THR A 31 -0.27 -13.25 21.01
CA THR A 31 0.32 -13.57 19.70
C THR A 31 0.98 -12.35 19.01
N ALA A 32 1.13 -11.24 19.74
CA ALA A 32 1.47 -9.90 19.23
C ALA A 32 2.95 -9.65 18.87
N GLN A 33 3.69 -10.65 18.37
CA GLN A 33 5.09 -10.43 17.92
C GLN A 33 5.43 -10.95 16.53
N ALA A 34 4.46 -11.44 15.77
CA ALA A 34 4.67 -11.57 14.33
C ALA A 34 4.36 -10.21 13.69
N PHE A 35 5.37 -9.32 13.63
CA PHE A 35 5.32 -8.18 12.72
C PHE A 35 4.93 -8.69 11.34
N GLY A 36 3.83 -8.17 10.78
CA GLY A 36 3.47 -8.49 9.40
C GLY A 36 4.60 -8.06 8.46
N ALA A 37 4.76 -8.77 7.34
CA ALA A 37 5.68 -8.39 6.26
C ALA A 37 5.56 -6.90 5.84
N THR A 38 4.40 -6.31 6.07
CA THR A 38 4.04 -4.92 5.76
C THR A 38 4.70 -3.89 6.69
N GLN A 39 4.98 -4.20 7.97
CA GLN A 39 5.46 -3.17 8.92
C GLN A 39 6.97 -2.89 8.79
N LYS A 40 7.79 -3.91 8.50
CA LYS A 40 9.21 -3.71 8.19
C LYS A 40 9.39 -3.01 6.83
N ASN A 41 8.61 -3.42 5.83
CA ASN A 41 8.53 -2.72 4.54
C ASN A 41 8.06 -1.28 4.68
N ARG A 42 7.14 -1.00 5.60
CA ARG A 42 6.71 0.37 5.91
C ARG A 42 7.90 1.21 6.36
N ILE A 43 8.71 0.74 7.31
CA ILE A 43 9.89 1.48 7.77
C ILE A 43 10.90 1.67 6.62
N GLU A 44 11.14 0.64 5.82
CA GLU A 44 12.11 0.68 4.71
C GLU A 44 11.66 1.57 3.54
N MET A 45 10.35 1.64 3.25
CA MET A 45 9.80 2.39 2.10
C MET A 45 9.22 3.76 2.47
N ARG A 46 8.98 4.07 3.75
CA ARG A 46 8.35 5.33 4.19
C ARG A 46 9.07 6.56 3.66
N GLU A 47 10.39 6.57 3.76
CA GLU A 47 11.20 7.70 3.29
C GLU A 47 11.08 7.87 1.77
N HIS A 48 11.13 6.76 1.03
CA HIS A 48 10.98 6.76 -0.42
C HIS A 48 9.61 7.29 -0.86
N ASN A 49 8.52 6.78 -0.26
CA ASN A 49 7.15 7.20 -0.57
C ASN A 49 6.92 8.68 -0.22
N ARG A 50 7.43 9.12 0.94
CA ARG A 50 7.37 10.53 1.34
C ARG A 50 8.05 11.42 0.30
N LEU A 51 9.26 11.08 -0.13
CA LEU A 51 10.00 11.86 -1.14
C LEU A 51 9.30 11.85 -2.50
N ALA A 52 8.75 10.71 -2.92
CA ALA A 52 7.97 10.62 -4.16
C ALA A 52 6.71 11.51 -4.11
N ARG A 53 5.98 11.50 -2.98
CA ARG A 53 4.82 12.35 -2.76
C ARG A 53 5.19 13.83 -2.72
N PHE A 54 6.29 14.18 -2.06
CA PHE A 54 6.79 15.55 -2.02
C PHE A 54 7.10 16.05 -3.45
N LYS A 55 7.78 15.25 -4.28
CA LYS A 55 7.98 15.58 -5.71
C LYS A 55 6.66 15.78 -6.45
N MET A 56 5.66 14.93 -6.21
CA MET A 56 4.34 15.07 -6.82
C MET A 56 3.68 16.42 -6.45
N LEU A 57 3.71 16.80 -5.17
CA LEU A 57 3.15 18.08 -4.71
C LEU A 57 3.88 19.28 -5.32
N LEU A 58 5.20 19.21 -5.46
CA LEU A 58 5.97 20.25 -6.16
C LEU A 58 5.56 20.38 -7.63
N LYS A 59 5.28 19.25 -8.31
CA LYS A 59 4.79 19.27 -9.71
C LYS A 59 3.42 19.93 -9.81
N GLU A 60 2.53 19.70 -8.85
CA GLU A 60 1.24 20.38 -8.80
C GLU A 60 1.37 21.90 -8.61
N LEU A 61 2.32 22.34 -7.78
CA LEU A 61 2.61 23.77 -7.62
C LEU A 61 3.26 24.40 -8.86
N ALA A 62 4.12 23.66 -9.56
CA ALA A 62 4.63 24.08 -10.86
C ALA A 62 3.49 24.25 -11.88
N VAL A 63 2.46 23.38 -11.81
CA VAL A 63 1.22 23.57 -12.58
C VAL A 63 0.49 24.86 -12.23
N ALA A 64 0.55 25.29 -10.97
CA ALA A 64 -0.02 26.56 -10.54
C ALA A 64 0.85 27.79 -10.89
N GLY A 65 2.07 27.62 -11.40
CA GLY A 65 2.99 28.69 -11.81
C GLY A 65 4.13 28.98 -10.82
N TYR A 66 4.30 28.15 -9.78
CA TYR A 66 5.39 28.31 -8.81
C TYR A 66 6.59 27.45 -9.21
N SER A 67 7.77 28.06 -9.36
CA SER A 67 8.98 27.27 -9.61
C SER A 67 9.41 26.48 -8.36
N PRO A 68 10.07 25.32 -8.53
CA PRO A 68 10.62 24.55 -7.41
C PRO A 68 11.57 25.40 -6.56
N ARG A 69 12.35 26.27 -7.19
CA ARG A 69 13.29 27.15 -6.50
C ARG A 69 12.57 28.16 -5.60
N THR A 70 11.47 28.76 -6.08
CA THR A 70 10.66 29.64 -5.24
C THR A 70 10.11 28.88 -4.04
N ILE A 71 9.51 27.72 -4.26
CA ILE A 71 8.88 26.97 -3.16
C ILE A 71 9.91 26.53 -2.11
N LEU A 72 11.04 26.00 -2.54
CA LEU A 72 12.02 25.37 -1.64
C LEU A 72 12.93 26.37 -0.92
N PHE A 73 13.23 27.52 -1.53
CA PHE A 73 14.30 28.41 -1.06
C PHE A 73 13.88 29.87 -0.84
N ASN A 74 12.67 30.27 -1.21
CA ASN A 74 12.19 31.61 -0.92
C ASN A 74 11.69 31.68 0.53
N GLU A 75 12.19 32.62 1.33
CA GLU A 75 11.79 32.79 2.73
C GLU A 75 10.27 32.97 2.92
N ARG A 76 9.60 33.64 1.98
CA ARG A 76 8.13 33.84 2.03
C ARG A 76 7.36 32.56 1.75
N ALA A 77 7.89 31.69 0.88
CA ALA A 77 7.31 30.38 0.61
C ALA A 77 7.61 29.38 1.74
N ALA A 78 8.81 29.46 2.32
CA ALA A 78 9.24 28.62 3.44
C ALA A 78 8.48 28.93 4.74
N THR A 79 8.02 30.17 4.93
CA THR A 79 7.21 30.58 6.08
C THR A 79 5.72 30.40 5.89
N ALA A 80 5.26 30.19 4.65
CA ALA A 80 3.86 29.84 4.38
C ALA A 80 3.57 28.45 4.98
N ARG A 81 2.67 28.41 5.96
CA ARG A 81 2.18 27.17 6.55
C ARG A 81 0.67 27.21 6.66
N VAL A 82 0.05 26.07 6.46
CA VAL A 82 -1.37 25.84 6.73
C VAL A 82 -1.51 24.66 7.67
N GLN A 83 -2.62 24.60 8.40
CA GLN A 83 -2.90 23.46 9.25
C GLN A 83 -3.09 22.21 8.39
N ILE A 84 -2.35 21.15 8.73
CA ILE A 84 -2.53 19.81 8.15
C ILE A 84 -3.57 19.10 9.02
N ALA A 85 -4.76 18.91 8.47
CA ALA A 85 -5.84 18.19 9.14
C ALA A 85 -6.56 17.34 8.09
N PHE A 86 -6.24 16.05 8.07
CA PHE A 86 -6.99 15.07 7.30
C PHE A 86 -8.25 14.66 8.06
N SER A 87 -9.34 14.47 7.33
CA SER A 87 -10.55 13.89 7.88
C SER A 87 -10.37 12.38 8.02
N ASN A 88 -10.90 11.82 9.11
CA ASN A 88 -10.99 10.36 9.27
C ASN A 88 -12.27 9.82 8.60
N LYS A 89 -12.78 10.52 7.59
CA LYS A 89 -14.01 10.13 6.90
C LYS A 89 -13.73 8.87 6.09
N ASP A 90 -14.62 7.89 6.22
CA ASP A 90 -14.53 6.61 5.53
C ASP A 90 -13.22 5.83 5.78
N PHE A 91 -12.52 6.15 6.88
CA PHE A 91 -11.31 5.46 7.30
C PHE A 91 -11.60 3.99 7.65
N ALA A 92 -10.74 3.10 7.16
CA ALA A 92 -10.85 1.65 7.27
C ALA A 92 -12.14 1.05 6.69
N VAL A 93 -12.88 1.80 5.88
CA VAL A 93 -14.11 1.33 5.25
C VAL A 93 -13.78 0.69 3.90
N VAL A 94 -14.10 -0.60 3.80
CA VAL A 94 -14.16 -1.33 2.53
C VAL A 94 -15.58 -1.84 2.37
N ASP A 95 -16.20 -1.57 1.22
CA ASP A 95 -17.52 -2.10 0.92
C ASP A 95 -17.47 -3.64 0.89
N ASP A 96 -18.27 -4.27 1.75
CA ASP A 96 -18.40 -5.73 1.84
C ASP A 96 -19.37 -6.24 0.76
N ILE A 97 -19.06 -5.96 -0.50
CA ILE A 97 -19.76 -6.61 -1.61
C ILE A 97 -19.04 -7.94 -1.87
N PRO A 98 -19.64 -9.11 -1.57
CA PRO A 98 -19.03 -10.38 -1.92
C PRO A 98 -18.82 -10.41 -3.45
N TYR A 99 -17.58 -10.69 -3.88
CA TYR A 99 -17.24 -10.85 -5.28
C TYR A 99 -17.77 -12.21 -5.74
N VAL A 100 -19.07 -12.28 -6.03
CA VAL A 100 -19.65 -13.43 -6.70
C VAL A 100 -19.18 -13.40 -8.14
N GLU A 101 -18.61 -14.51 -8.62
CA GLU A 101 -18.31 -14.70 -10.04
C GLU A 101 -19.62 -14.58 -10.84
N GLN A 102 -19.87 -13.42 -11.43
CA GLN A 102 -20.91 -13.28 -12.44
C GLN A 102 -20.28 -13.57 -13.78
N VAL A 103 -20.41 -14.83 -14.23
CA VAL A 103 -20.17 -15.25 -15.62
C VAL A 103 -18.93 -14.60 -16.26
N GLY A 104 -17.74 -14.98 -15.80
CA GLY A 104 -16.48 -14.61 -16.45
C GLY A 104 -16.06 -13.14 -16.34
N VAL A 105 -16.79 -12.28 -15.63
CA VAL A 105 -16.42 -10.88 -15.40
C VAL A 105 -16.44 -10.57 -13.90
N TYR A 106 -15.27 -10.24 -13.36
CA TYR A 106 -15.13 -9.78 -11.99
C TYR A 106 -15.55 -8.31 -11.89
N PRO A 107 -16.35 -7.90 -10.88
CA PRO A 107 -16.68 -6.49 -10.68
C PRO A 107 -15.42 -5.67 -10.33
N PRO A 108 -15.38 -4.37 -10.67
CA PRO A 108 -14.26 -3.50 -10.33
C PRO A 108 -14.12 -3.35 -8.81
N ILE A 109 -12.88 -3.20 -8.34
CA ILE A 109 -12.61 -3.06 -6.92
C ILE A 109 -13.27 -1.78 -6.38
N PRO A 110 -14.08 -1.84 -5.31
CA PRO A 110 -14.54 -0.65 -4.62
C PRO A 110 -13.33 0.18 -4.20
N ALA A 111 -13.34 1.47 -4.53
CA ALA A 111 -12.26 2.36 -4.14
C ALA A 111 -12.05 2.29 -2.61
N LYS A 112 -10.78 2.29 -2.17
CA LYS A 112 -10.45 2.46 -0.74
C LYS A 112 -10.97 3.82 -0.31
N LYS A 113 -12.13 3.87 0.35
CA LYS A 113 -12.83 5.13 0.61
C LYS A 113 -12.00 6.07 1.48
N GLY A 114 -11.22 5.54 2.42
CA GLY A 114 -10.25 6.29 3.22
C GLY A 114 -9.19 6.98 2.36
N VAL A 115 -8.62 6.30 1.35
CA VAL A 115 -7.66 6.91 0.41
C VAL A 115 -8.33 7.99 -0.45
N VAL A 116 -9.56 7.75 -0.92
CA VAL A 116 -10.32 8.75 -1.69
C VAL A 116 -10.60 10.00 -0.86
N ALA A 117 -10.97 9.83 0.41
CA ALA A 117 -11.15 10.94 1.33
C ALA A 117 -9.83 11.68 1.60
N ALA A 118 -8.74 10.94 1.85
CA ALA A 118 -7.41 11.52 2.04
C ALA A 118 -6.92 12.32 0.81
N ASP A 119 -7.21 11.84 -0.41
CA ASP A 119 -6.92 12.56 -1.66
C ASP A 119 -7.73 13.85 -1.80
N ALA A 120 -8.99 13.84 -1.37
CA ALA A 120 -9.83 15.03 -1.37
C ALA A 120 -9.31 16.07 -0.37
N ASP A 121 -8.98 15.65 0.84
CA ASP A 121 -8.42 16.50 1.88
C ASP A 121 -7.04 17.05 1.49
N LEU A 122 -6.19 16.21 0.86
CA LEU A 122 -4.88 16.64 0.36
C LEU A 122 -5.02 17.79 -0.63
N LYS A 123 -5.99 17.70 -1.56
CA LYS A 123 -6.28 18.77 -2.53
C LYS A 123 -6.75 20.05 -1.85
N GLU A 124 -7.60 19.93 -0.82
CA GLU A 124 -8.07 21.10 -0.07
C GLU A 124 -6.93 21.76 0.71
N ILE A 125 -6.10 20.97 1.39
CA ILE A 125 -4.93 21.48 2.12
C ILE A 125 -3.95 22.16 1.16
N LEU A 126 -3.69 21.57 -0.01
CA LEU A 126 -2.82 22.16 -1.03
C LEU A 126 -3.41 23.46 -1.59
N ALA A 127 -4.73 23.54 -1.80
CA ALA A 127 -5.38 24.76 -2.24
C ALA A 127 -5.21 25.90 -1.22
N ARG A 128 -5.42 25.62 0.07
CA ARG A 128 -5.18 26.59 1.16
C ARG A 128 -3.71 27.02 1.22
N TYR A 129 -2.78 26.11 0.97
CA TYR A 129 -1.35 26.44 0.90
C TYR A 129 -1.05 27.41 -0.27
N VAL A 130 -1.64 27.18 -1.44
CA VAL A 130 -1.53 28.08 -2.59
C VAL A 130 -2.09 29.48 -2.26
N GLU A 131 -3.22 29.57 -1.57
CA GLU A 131 -3.76 30.87 -1.12
C GLU A 131 -2.82 31.59 -0.14
N LYS A 132 -2.17 30.83 0.75
CA LYS A 132 -1.17 31.37 1.67
C LYS A 132 0.06 31.89 0.94
N LEU A 133 0.54 31.17 -0.08
CA LEU A 133 1.64 31.60 -0.95
C LEU A 133 1.30 32.90 -1.69
N ARG A 134 0.08 33.03 -2.22
CA ARG A 134 -0.40 34.25 -2.87
C ARG A 134 -0.45 35.43 -1.89
N SER A 135 -0.98 35.19 -0.69
CA SER A 135 -1.11 36.22 0.35
C SER A 135 0.26 36.69 0.87
N ALA A 136 1.26 35.79 0.85
CA ALA A 136 2.64 36.11 1.16
C ALA A 136 3.39 36.77 -0.01
N SER A 137 2.72 37.00 -1.15
CA SER A 137 3.35 37.51 -2.37
C SER A 137 4.59 36.70 -2.76
N ALA A 138 4.49 35.37 -2.68
CA ALA A 138 5.53 34.48 -3.19
C ALA A 138 5.60 34.63 -4.72
N PRO A 139 6.80 34.87 -5.29
CA PRO A 139 6.94 35.18 -6.70
C PRO A 139 6.53 33.99 -7.57
N LEU A 140 5.70 34.24 -8.59
CA LEU A 140 5.47 33.27 -9.64
C LEU A 140 6.65 33.29 -10.62
N ASP A 141 6.82 32.19 -11.33
CA ASP A 141 7.78 32.12 -12.43
C ASP A 141 7.06 32.54 -13.71
N GLU A 142 7.51 33.64 -14.32
CA GLU A 142 6.89 34.22 -15.51
C GLU A 142 6.86 33.21 -16.67
N ASP A 143 7.92 32.42 -16.84
CA ASP A 143 8.00 31.38 -17.87
C ASP A 143 6.91 30.31 -17.64
N LEU A 144 6.68 29.90 -16.39
CA LEU A 144 5.63 28.93 -16.06
C LEU A 144 4.22 29.51 -16.19
N VAL A 145 4.04 30.79 -15.90
CA VAL A 145 2.75 31.49 -16.01
C VAL A 145 2.36 31.67 -17.47
N ASP A 146 3.28 32.15 -18.30
CA ASP A 146 3.06 32.36 -19.74
C ASP A 146 2.72 31.04 -20.45
N GLU A 147 3.34 29.95 -20.02
CA GLU A 147 3.04 28.62 -20.56
C GLU A 147 1.69 28.06 -20.14
N ARG A 148 1.30 28.31 -18.88
CA ARG A 148 -0.04 27.95 -18.43
C ARG A 148 -1.10 28.66 -19.28
N GLN A 149 -0.87 29.94 -19.59
CA GLN A 149 -1.74 30.70 -20.48
C GLN A 149 -1.69 30.17 -21.92
N ALA A 150 -0.50 29.86 -22.46
CA ALA A 150 -0.34 29.28 -23.80
C ALA A 150 -1.00 27.89 -23.95
N LYS A 151 -1.01 27.07 -22.89
CA LYS A 151 -1.65 25.74 -22.85
C LYS A 151 -3.18 25.81 -22.81
N ALA A 152 -3.77 26.89 -22.30
CA ALA A 152 -5.21 27.14 -22.46
C ALA A 152 -5.59 27.30 -23.96
N HIS A 153 -4.60 27.61 -24.82
CA HIS A 153 -4.77 27.85 -26.24
C HIS A 153 -4.18 26.76 -27.17
N ARG A 154 -3.39 25.79 -26.68
CA ARG A 154 -2.82 24.70 -27.50
C ARG A 154 -2.84 23.34 -26.79
N ALA A 155 -3.05 22.28 -27.59
CA ALA A 155 -3.00 20.89 -27.15
C ALA A 155 -1.67 20.56 -26.45
N LYS A 156 -1.80 19.90 -25.28
CA LYS A 156 -0.76 19.42 -24.36
C LYS A 156 0.50 18.93 -25.08
N ASN A 157 1.65 19.54 -24.80
CA ASN A 157 3.01 18.97 -24.68
C ASN A 157 4.06 19.94 -25.25
N SER A 158 4.77 20.73 -24.43
CA SER A 158 6.20 20.98 -24.72
C SER A 158 7.09 21.61 -23.63
N PHE A 159 6.62 22.09 -22.45
CA PHE A 159 7.57 22.71 -21.49
C PHE A 159 7.35 22.45 -19.99
N TYR A 160 6.13 22.10 -19.54
CA TYR A 160 5.96 21.39 -18.25
C TYR A 160 6.94 20.22 -18.08
N GLY A 161 7.36 19.60 -19.18
CA GLY A 161 8.40 18.58 -19.19
C GLY A 161 9.71 19.03 -18.54
N LYS A 162 10.18 20.27 -18.75
CA LYS A 162 11.45 20.74 -18.17
C LYS A 162 11.36 20.94 -16.65
N ALA A 163 10.35 21.66 -16.16
CA ALA A 163 10.16 21.84 -14.72
C ALA A 163 9.86 20.51 -14.01
N VAL A 164 9.07 19.63 -14.62
CA VAL A 164 8.81 18.27 -14.09
C VAL A 164 10.10 17.44 -14.06
N GLN A 165 10.91 17.49 -15.12
CA GLN A 165 12.21 16.81 -15.18
C GLN A 165 13.21 17.37 -14.16
N GLU A 166 13.19 18.67 -13.92
CA GLU A 166 14.00 19.31 -12.88
C GLU A 166 13.59 18.78 -11.50
N ILE A 167 12.29 18.77 -11.19
CA ILE A 167 11.77 18.24 -9.92
C ILE A 167 12.17 16.78 -9.72
N ASP A 168 12.12 15.97 -10.78
CA ASP A 168 12.53 14.56 -10.71
C ASP A 168 14.00 14.38 -10.34
N ARG A 169 14.86 15.35 -10.68
CA ARG A 169 16.30 15.36 -10.37
C ARG A 169 16.64 15.97 -9.01
N LEU A 170 15.71 16.69 -8.38
CA LEU A 170 15.96 17.29 -7.07
C LEU A 170 16.18 16.21 -6.01
N ASP A 171 17.23 16.43 -5.20
CA ASP A 171 17.42 15.74 -3.94
C ASP A 171 16.65 16.50 -2.86
N LEU A 172 15.52 15.94 -2.44
CA LEU A 172 14.64 16.53 -1.43
C LEU A 172 14.90 15.97 -0.02
N SER A 173 15.92 15.13 0.15
CA SER A 173 16.23 14.52 1.44
C SER A 173 16.50 15.59 2.51
N PHE A 174 17.19 16.67 2.18
CA PHE A 174 17.52 17.74 3.15
C PHE A 174 16.33 18.65 3.52
N HIS A 175 15.16 18.48 2.91
CA HIS A 175 14.00 19.34 3.07
C HIS A 175 12.94 18.76 4.03
N HIS A 176 13.34 17.98 5.03
CA HIS A 176 12.42 17.30 5.96
C HIS A 176 11.43 18.23 6.67
N GLN A 177 11.87 19.46 7.02
CA GLN A 177 11.07 20.47 7.73
C GLN A 177 10.23 21.35 6.80
N HIS A 178 10.33 21.14 5.49
CA HIS A 178 9.53 21.88 4.52
C HIS A 178 8.07 21.46 4.64
N PHE A 179 7.13 22.42 4.57
CA PHE A 179 5.70 22.17 4.71
C PHE A 179 5.20 21.02 3.82
N LEU A 180 5.61 20.98 2.55
CA LEU A 180 5.21 19.91 1.62
C LEU A 180 5.81 18.54 1.97
N SER A 181 6.96 18.49 2.65
CA SER A 181 7.52 17.24 3.19
C SER A 181 6.69 16.76 4.38
N GLU A 182 6.27 17.66 5.27
CA GLU A 182 5.38 17.35 6.39
C GLU A 182 4.00 16.90 5.91
N LEU A 183 3.44 17.56 4.89
CA LEU A 183 2.17 17.17 4.27
C LEU A 183 2.27 15.80 3.60
N ALA A 184 3.35 15.54 2.85
CA ALA A 184 3.62 14.24 2.26
C ALA A 184 3.73 13.16 3.34
N TYR A 185 4.43 13.45 4.44
CA TYR A 185 4.56 12.52 5.57
C TYR A 185 3.21 12.19 6.20
N ALA A 186 2.40 13.22 6.52
CA ALA A 186 1.10 13.03 7.16
C ALA A 186 0.14 12.24 6.27
N TYR A 187 0.14 12.49 4.95
CA TYR A 187 -0.66 11.72 3.99
C TYR A 187 -0.24 10.25 3.94
N GLU A 188 1.07 9.97 3.80
CA GLU A 188 1.56 8.60 3.66
C GLU A 188 1.37 7.79 4.97
N GLU A 189 1.45 8.45 6.14
CA GLU A 189 1.10 7.80 7.41
C GLU A 189 -0.40 7.48 7.49
N LEU A 190 -1.28 8.39 7.08
CA LEU A 190 -2.73 8.15 7.07
C LEU A 190 -3.11 6.99 6.13
N VAL A 191 -2.57 6.98 4.91
CA VAL A 191 -2.83 5.90 3.93
C VAL A 191 -2.29 4.56 4.44
N ALA A 192 -1.11 4.57 5.08
CA ALA A 192 -0.55 3.36 5.67
C ALA A 192 -1.39 2.85 6.85
N ASP A 193 -1.90 3.75 7.69
CA ASP A 193 -2.75 3.37 8.82
C ASP A 193 -4.12 2.87 8.35
N ASP A 194 -4.70 3.48 7.29
CA ASP A 194 -5.93 3.00 6.64
C ASP A 194 -5.73 1.59 6.08
N GLU A 195 -4.63 1.36 5.35
CA GLU A 195 -4.28 0.04 4.82
C GLU A 195 -4.03 -0.98 5.93
N GLN A 196 -3.35 -0.57 7.00
CA GLN A 196 -3.13 -1.44 8.14
C GLN A 196 -4.44 -1.84 8.80
N GLU A 197 -5.36 -0.91 8.99
CA GLU A 197 -6.64 -1.20 9.63
C GLU A 197 -7.51 -2.09 8.72
N VAL A 198 -7.56 -1.82 7.41
CA VAL A 198 -8.24 -2.70 6.43
C VAL A 198 -7.67 -4.12 6.47
N THR A 199 -6.34 -4.25 6.47
CA THR A 199 -5.68 -5.57 6.46
C THR A 199 -5.80 -6.29 7.79
N ARG A 200 -5.90 -5.56 8.91
CA ARG A 200 -6.05 -6.11 10.27
C ARG A 200 -7.31 -6.95 10.42
N HIS A 201 -8.39 -6.60 9.71
CA HIS A 201 -9.68 -7.28 9.77
C HIS A 201 -9.83 -8.42 8.75
N ARG A 202 -8.78 -8.76 8.01
CA ARG A 202 -8.84 -9.75 6.93
C ARG A 202 -7.71 -10.78 7.01
N VAL A 203 -7.99 -11.98 6.54
CA VAL A 203 -6.98 -12.98 6.15
C VAL A 203 -6.80 -12.87 4.64
N TYR A 204 -5.56 -12.76 4.17
CA TYR A 204 -5.23 -12.75 2.75
C TYR A 204 -4.71 -14.11 2.31
N LEU A 205 -5.27 -14.62 1.23
CA LEU A 205 -4.88 -15.84 0.55
C LEU A 205 -4.64 -15.52 -0.92
N PHE A 206 -3.76 -16.25 -1.57
CA PHE A 206 -3.34 -15.98 -2.94
C PHE A 206 -3.54 -17.22 -3.81
N PRO A 207 -3.89 -17.06 -5.10
CA PRO A 207 -3.87 -18.17 -6.03
C PRO A 207 -2.43 -18.62 -6.29
N GLU A 208 -2.26 -19.87 -6.70
CA GLU A 208 -0.94 -20.48 -6.93
C GLU A 208 -0.05 -19.60 -7.82
N LYS A 209 -0.59 -19.11 -8.95
CA LYS A 209 0.14 -18.25 -9.90
C LYS A 209 0.73 -17.01 -9.21
N HIS A 210 -0.02 -16.37 -8.31
CA HIS A 210 0.44 -15.19 -7.61
C HIS A 210 1.52 -15.55 -6.58
N LEU A 211 1.29 -16.60 -5.79
CA LEU A 211 2.28 -17.14 -4.85
C LEU A 211 3.60 -17.43 -5.57
N LYS A 212 3.58 -18.11 -6.72
CA LYS A 212 4.78 -18.40 -7.52
C LYS A 212 5.56 -17.15 -7.91
N SER A 213 4.84 -16.10 -8.31
CA SER A 213 5.46 -14.83 -8.74
C SER A 213 6.02 -14.01 -7.58
N GLN A 214 5.45 -14.12 -6.37
CA GLN A 214 5.79 -13.28 -5.22
C GLN A 214 6.54 -14.01 -4.11
N TYR A 215 6.80 -15.32 -4.25
CA TYR A 215 7.37 -16.14 -3.18
C TYR A 215 8.70 -15.59 -2.62
N SER A 216 9.61 -15.16 -3.49
CA SER A 216 10.88 -14.55 -3.09
C SER A 216 10.68 -13.24 -2.31
N THR A 217 9.71 -12.43 -2.72
CA THR A 217 9.29 -11.21 -2.02
C THR A 217 8.79 -11.55 -0.62
N TYR A 218 7.90 -12.54 -0.48
CA TYR A 218 7.41 -12.97 0.84
C TYR A 218 8.54 -13.52 1.73
N ALA A 219 9.43 -14.36 1.18
CA ALA A 219 10.57 -14.88 1.93
C ALA A 219 11.47 -13.74 2.45
N LYS A 220 11.77 -12.74 1.61
CA LYS A 220 12.54 -11.56 2.00
C LYS A 220 11.86 -10.79 3.15
N HIS A 221 10.55 -10.61 3.09
CA HIS A 221 9.85 -9.75 4.06
C HIS A 221 9.45 -10.44 5.37
N ILE A 222 9.13 -11.74 5.33
CA ILE A 222 8.65 -12.48 6.50
C ILE A 222 9.83 -13.05 7.31
N VAL A 223 10.87 -13.53 6.62
CA VAL A 223 11.99 -14.27 7.23
C VAL A 223 13.35 -13.80 6.73
N SER A 224 13.45 -12.60 6.17
CA SER A 224 14.72 -12.03 5.68
C SER A 224 15.45 -12.92 4.67
N GLY A 225 14.72 -13.69 3.87
CA GLY A 225 15.25 -14.57 2.82
C GLY A 225 15.62 -15.99 3.28
N GLN A 226 15.45 -16.30 4.57
CA GLN A 226 15.70 -17.63 5.15
C GLN A 226 14.52 -18.57 4.87
N TYR A 227 14.51 -19.20 3.70
CA TYR A 227 13.40 -20.07 3.25
C TYR A 227 13.06 -21.18 4.26
N GLU A 228 14.04 -21.72 4.99
CA GLU A 228 13.89 -22.72 6.05
C GLU A 228 12.93 -22.30 7.17
N ASN A 229 12.80 -20.99 7.41
CA ASN A 229 11.92 -20.41 8.41
C ASN A 229 10.54 -20.05 7.84
N LEU A 230 10.30 -20.25 6.55
CA LEU A 230 9.05 -19.95 5.89
C LEU A 230 8.12 -21.16 5.88
N ALA A 231 6.83 -20.91 6.01
CA ALA A 231 5.77 -21.90 5.83
C ALA A 231 4.78 -21.43 4.76
N ILE A 232 4.38 -22.35 3.89
CA ILE A 232 3.27 -22.16 2.96
C ILE A 232 2.08 -22.92 3.52
N LEU A 233 0.97 -22.24 3.68
CA LEU A 233 -0.33 -22.81 4.01
C LEU A 233 -1.15 -22.93 2.73
N ARG A 234 -1.97 -23.97 2.62
CA ARG A 234 -3.02 -24.07 1.59
C ARG A 234 -4.36 -24.42 2.23
N VAL A 235 -5.42 -23.90 1.65
CA VAL A 235 -6.81 -24.16 2.04
C VAL A 235 -7.64 -24.38 0.77
N ASP A 236 -8.56 -25.34 0.79
CA ASP A 236 -9.54 -25.46 -0.29
C ASP A 236 -10.42 -24.21 -0.30
N SER A 237 -10.59 -23.58 -1.45
CA SER A 237 -11.47 -22.42 -1.62
C SER A 237 -12.87 -22.61 -1.03
N ALA A 238 -13.42 -23.84 -1.04
CA ALA A 238 -14.72 -24.17 -0.45
C ALA A 238 -14.76 -24.01 1.08
N ASN A 239 -13.61 -24.08 1.75
CA ASN A 239 -13.48 -23.92 3.20
C ASN A 239 -13.17 -22.47 3.62
N VAL A 240 -13.12 -21.54 2.67
CA VAL A 240 -12.97 -20.12 2.95
C VAL A 240 -14.36 -19.50 2.97
N ALA A 241 -14.85 -19.15 4.17
CA ALA A 241 -16.16 -18.52 4.31
C ALA A 241 -16.15 -17.10 3.72
N ASN A 242 -17.16 -16.78 2.91
CA ASN A 242 -17.40 -15.46 2.31
C ASN A 242 -16.13 -14.83 1.70
N PRO A 243 -15.44 -15.51 0.77
CA PRO A 243 -14.21 -14.99 0.19
C PRO A 243 -14.52 -13.76 -0.68
N MET A 244 -13.70 -12.74 -0.56
CA MET A 244 -13.68 -11.57 -1.43
C MET A 244 -12.39 -11.56 -2.24
N PHE A 245 -12.48 -11.64 -3.55
CA PHE A 245 -11.32 -11.67 -4.43
C PHE A 245 -10.87 -10.26 -4.83
N ASP A 246 -9.57 -10.02 -4.77
CA ASP A 246 -8.90 -8.76 -5.10
C ASP A 246 -8.02 -8.95 -6.34
N ALA A 247 -8.51 -8.44 -7.48
CA ALA A 247 -7.80 -8.52 -8.75
C ALA A 247 -6.47 -7.72 -8.77
N ALA A 248 -6.36 -6.64 -7.98
CA ALA A 248 -5.14 -5.85 -7.88
C ALA A 248 -4.04 -6.60 -7.12
N GLN A 249 -4.41 -7.53 -6.24
CA GLN A 249 -3.50 -8.45 -5.54
C GLN A 249 -3.37 -9.80 -6.27
N GLY A 250 -3.40 -9.77 -7.61
CA GLY A 250 -3.27 -10.96 -8.45
C GLY A 250 -4.36 -12.01 -8.24
N ASN A 251 -5.60 -11.55 -8.03
CA ASN A 251 -6.77 -12.36 -7.67
C ASN A 251 -6.65 -13.06 -6.30
N GLY A 252 -5.96 -12.42 -5.34
CA GLY A 252 -5.93 -12.89 -3.97
C GLY A 252 -7.33 -12.90 -3.34
N ALA A 253 -7.67 -13.94 -2.57
CA ALA A 253 -8.90 -13.99 -1.80
C ALA A 253 -8.69 -13.40 -0.40
N THR A 254 -9.70 -12.73 0.14
CA THR A 254 -9.72 -12.26 1.51
C THR A 254 -10.95 -12.74 2.24
N THR A 255 -10.83 -13.04 3.53
CA THR A 255 -12.00 -13.31 4.38
C THR A 255 -11.85 -12.59 5.71
N LYS A 256 -12.99 -12.16 6.30
CA LYS A 256 -13.05 -11.65 7.67
C LYS A 256 -13.20 -12.78 8.69
N GLU A 257 -13.41 -14.01 8.24
CA GLU A 257 -13.63 -15.16 9.11
C GLU A 257 -12.35 -15.91 9.43
N ILE A 258 -12.41 -16.67 10.53
CA ILE A 258 -11.34 -17.54 10.95
C ILE A 258 -11.41 -18.82 10.12
N ILE A 259 -10.29 -19.19 9.50
CA ILE A 259 -10.16 -20.48 8.81
C ILE A 259 -9.65 -21.50 9.83
N GLN A 260 -10.45 -22.52 10.13
CA GLN A 260 -10.11 -23.53 11.12
C GLN A 260 -8.89 -24.36 10.69
N ALA A 261 -8.03 -24.72 11.64
CA ALA A 261 -6.79 -25.45 11.37
C ALA A 261 -7.00 -26.80 10.65
N ILE A 262 -8.13 -27.46 10.92
CA ILE A 262 -8.54 -28.73 10.27
C ILE A 262 -8.71 -28.61 8.75
N HIS A 263 -8.86 -27.39 8.23
CA HIS A 263 -9.01 -27.12 6.79
C HIS A 263 -7.72 -26.61 6.15
N ILE A 264 -6.63 -26.52 6.91
CA ILE A 264 -5.37 -25.96 6.47
C ILE A 264 -4.34 -27.08 6.38
N ASN A 265 -3.70 -27.21 5.21
CA ASN A 265 -2.47 -27.97 5.10
C ASN A 265 -1.27 -27.04 5.03
N TYR A 266 -0.09 -27.52 5.39
CA TYR A 266 1.13 -26.74 5.36
C TYR A 266 2.35 -27.53 4.86
N VAL A 267 3.34 -26.78 4.40
CA VAL A 267 4.71 -27.22 4.13
C VAL A 267 5.69 -26.15 4.61
N VAL A 268 6.91 -26.53 4.98
CA VAL A 268 7.94 -25.62 5.52
C VAL A 268 9.23 -25.74 4.73
N GLY A 269 10.03 -24.66 4.73
CA GLY A 269 11.39 -24.73 4.23
C GLY A 269 11.51 -24.92 2.72
N ILE A 270 10.51 -24.51 1.95
CA ILE A 270 10.46 -24.80 0.51
C ILE A 270 11.42 -23.88 -0.26
N PRO A 271 12.36 -24.43 -1.04
CA PRO A 271 13.24 -23.63 -1.89
C PRO A 271 12.47 -22.87 -2.98
N LEU A 272 12.99 -21.70 -3.38
CA LEU A 272 12.40 -20.90 -4.46
C LEU A 272 12.19 -21.69 -5.76
N ALA A 273 13.17 -22.52 -6.15
CA ALA A 273 13.09 -23.35 -7.35
C ALA A 273 11.85 -24.27 -7.34
N SER A 274 11.58 -24.94 -6.21
CA SER A 274 10.44 -25.85 -6.05
C SER A 274 9.09 -25.16 -6.09
N VAL A 275 9.04 -23.87 -5.71
CA VAL A 275 7.83 -23.05 -5.87
C VAL A 275 7.67 -22.62 -7.33
N GLN A 276 8.75 -22.17 -7.97
CA GLN A 276 8.72 -21.66 -9.34
C GLN A 276 8.40 -22.76 -10.38
N ASP A 277 8.97 -23.95 -10.24
CA ASP A 277 8.66 -25.10 -11.09
C ASP A 277 7.31 -25.76 -10.74
N GLY A 278 6.77 -25.46 -9.56
CA GLY A 278 5.47 -25.94 -9.08
C GLY A 278 5.49 -27.36 -8.48
N SER A 279 6.65 -27.97 -8.31
CA SER A 279 6.80 -29.30 -7.71
C SER A 279 6.20 -29.39 -6.31
N VAL A 280 6.30 -28.31 -5.51
CA VAL A 280 5.72 -28.27 -4.15
C VAL A 280 4.20 -28.43 -4.13
N PHE A 281 3.49 -27.94 -5.16
CA PHE A 281 2.03 -27.94 -5.17
C PHE A 281 1.45 -29.34 -5.43
N ASN A 282 2.23 -30.21 -6.06
CA ASN A 282 1.90 -31.62 -6.29
C ASN A 282 2.50 -32.56 -5.24
N GLY A 283 3.28 -32.04 -4.30
CA GLY A 283 3.95 -32.80 -3.25
C GLY A 283 3.03 -33.21 -2.09
N GLN A 284 3.65 -33.81 -1.06
CA GLN A 284 2.96 -34.12 0.19
C GLN A 284 2.82 -32.86 1.05
N TRP A 285 1.63 -32.67 1.62
CA TRP A 285 1.34 -31.59 2.56
C TRP A 285 0.85 -32.18 3.88
N ASN A 286 1.18 -31.51 4.98
CA ASN A 286 0.81 -31.95 6.31
C ASN A 286 -0.47 -31.24 6.78
N GLU A 287 -1.33 -31.91 7.54
CA GLU A 287 -2.48 -31.26 8.17
C GLU A 287 -2.03 -30.38 9.33
N LEU A 288 -2.47 -29.13 9.36
CA LEU A 288 -2.01 -28.18 10.38
C LEU A 288 -2.57 -28.52 11.77
N SER A 289 -3.72 -29.20 11.86
CA SER A 289 -4.28 -29.69 13.13
C SER A 289 -3.40 -30.74 13.82
N GLN A 290 -2.41 -31.31 13.13
CA GLN A 290 -1.46 -32.28 13.66
C GLN A 290 -0.09 -31.66 13.97
N PHE A 291 0.03 -30.32 13.89
CA PHE A 291 1.29 -29.63 14.15
C PHE A 291 1.62 -29.59 15.65
N GLU A 292 2.78 -30.15 16.00
CA GLU A 292 3.37 -30.15 17.35
C GLU A 292 4.41 -29.04 17.54
#